data_AF-K0IHM9-F1
#
_entry.id   AF-K0IHM9-F1
#
_cell.length_a   1.000
_cell.length_b   1.000
_cell.length_c   1.000
_cell.angle_alpha   90.00
_cell.angle_beta   90.00
_cell.angle_gamma   90.00
#
_symmetry.space_group_name_H-M   'P 1'
#
loop_
_entity.id
_entity.type
_entity.pdbx_description
1 polymer ?
#
loop_
_entity_poly.entity_id
_entity_poly.type
_entity_poly.pdbx_seq_one_letter_code
_entity_poly.pdbx_strand_id
1 'polypeptide(L)' 'MQGNIYHFELNENRDGLSLNGTLSDRIVDSPEELKPLVFVQGFNSSIIDMDIASDGYLYFTTYYRHDASIYRVVPKGAP' A
#
# COMPACT_ATOMS: atom_id res chain seq x y z
N MET A 1 -14.70 -0.35 -6.58
CA MET A 1 -13.75 -0.30 -5.45
C MET A 1 -12.37 -0.19 -6.08
N GLN A 2 -11.54 0.73 -5.61
CA GLN A 2 -10.17 0.91 -6.10
C GLN A 2 -9.24 0.49 -4.97
N GLY A 3 -8.59 -0.65 -5.15
CA GLY A 3 -7.65 -1.19 -4.18
C GLY A 3 -6.31 -0.45 -4.32
N ASN A 4 -5.94 0.28 -3.27
CA ASN A 4 -4.65 0.94 -3.16
C ASN A 4 -3.93 0.44 -1.91
N ILE A 5 -2.60 0.32 -2.01
CA ILE A 5 -1.72 0.11 -0.85
C ILE A 5 -0.87 1.37 -0.73
N TYR A 6 -0.82 1.92 0.48
CA TYR A 6 -0.06 3.13 0.80
C TYR A 6 1.15 2.76 1.66
N HIS A 7 2.31 3.35 1.37
CA HIS A 7 3.53 3.16 2.15
C HIS A 7 3.84 4.41 2.97
N PHE A 8 3.86 4.26 4.29
CA PHE A 8 4.23 5.31 5.24
C PHE A 8 5.53 4.92 5.92
N GLU A 9 6.50 5.83 5.89
CA GLU A 9 7.73 5.69 6.67
C GLU A 9 7.43 5.86 8.16
N LEU A 10 8.11 5.08 8.99
CA LEU A 10 8.08 5.28 10.44
C LEU A 10 9.10 6.35 10.83
N ASN A 11 8.85 7.02 11.96
CA ASN A 11 9.86 7.87 12.57
C ASN A 11 11.02 7.02 13.15
N GLU A 12 12.11 7.68 13.56
CA GLU A 12 13.32 7.01 14.06
C GLU A 12 13.05 6.08 15.24
N ASN A 13 12.14 6.45 16.14
CA ASN A 13 11.76 5.66 17.32
C ASN A 13 10.79 4.50 16.99
N ARG A 14 10.25 4.46 15.77
CA ARG A 14 9.21 3.52 15.31
C ARG A 14 7.96 3.48 16.18
N ASP A 15 7.60 4.62 16.78
CA ASP A 15 6.38 4.80 17.57
C ASP A 15 5.32 5.66 16.86
N GLY A 16 5.63 6.14 15.65
CA GLY A 16 4.71 6.91 14.83
C GLY A 16 5.12 6.94 13.36
N LEU A 17 4.24 7.50 12.54
CA LEU A 17 4.51 7.76 11.13
C LEU A 17 5.33 9.06 10.98
N SER A 18 6.33 9.03 10.11
CA SER A 18 7.08 10.22 9.71
C SER A 18 6.29 11.00 8.65
N LEU A 19 5.33 11.83 9.09
CA LEU A 19 4.49 12.63 8.21
C LEU A 19 5.04 14.04 8.03
N ASN A 20 5.20 14.46 6.77
CA ASN A 20 5.76 15.75 6.38
C ASN A 20 4.88 16.41 5.32
N GLY A 21 5.09 17.71 5.06
CA GLY A 21 4.36 18.44 4.03
C GLY A 21 2.88 18.56 4.34
N THR A 22 2.02 18.26 3.36
CA THR A 22 0.56 18.40 3.48
C THR A 22 -0.04 17.51 4.56
N LEU A 23 0.55 16.33 4.82
CA LEU A 23 0.06 15.38 5.83
C LEU A 23 0.63 15.64 7.24
N SER A 24 1.34 16.76 7.46
CA SER A 24 1.98 17.06 8.75
C SER A 24 0.97 17.21 9.90
N ASP A 25 -0.27 17.59 9.58
CA ASP A 25 -1.40 17.70 10.51
C ASP A 25 -2.13 16.37 10.76
N ARG A 26 -1.70 15.29 10.07
CA ARG A 26 -2.27 13.94 10.13
C ARG A 26 -3.68 13.83 9.55
N ILE A 27 -4.07 14.78 8.72
CA ILE A 27 -5.36 14.80 8.02
C ILE A 27 -5.08 14.66 6.53
N VAL A 28 -5.97 13.96 5.82
CA VAL A 28 -5.96 13.91 4.36
C VAL A 28 -7.11 14.80 3.89
N ASP A 29 -6.81 16.01 3.44
CA ASP A 29 -7.84 16.95 2.96
C ASP A 29 -8.22 16.66 1.50
N SER A 30 -7.30 16.11 0.72
CA SER A 30 -7.52 15.78 -0.69
C SER A 30 -6.83 14.47 -1.14
N PRO A 31 -7.38 13.78 -2.17
CA PRO A 31 -6.73 12.60 -2.76
C PRO A 31 -5.32 12.85 -3.28
N GLU A 32 -5.02 14.10 -3.67
CA GLU A 32 -3.73 14.55 -4.17
C GLU A 32 -2.60 14.33 -3.15
N GLU A 33 -2.88 14.48 -1.87
CA GLU A 33 -1.90 14.34 -0.79
C GLU A 33 -1.43 12.90 -0.58
N LEU A 34 -2.27 11.94 -0.98
CA LEU A 34 -1.95 10.52 -0.90
C LEU A 34 -1.14 10.04 -2.11
N LYS A 35 -1.14 10.77 -3.23
CA LYS A 35 -0.44 10.35 -4.47
C LYS A 35 1.02 9.97 -4.25
N PRO A 36 1.82 10.73 -3.46
CA PRO A 36 3.22 10.37 -3.19
C PRO A 36 3.38 9.09 -2.37
N LEU A 37 2.35 8.68 -1.64
CA LEU A 37 2.36 7.51 -0.75
C LEU A 37 1.84 6.24 -1.43
N VAL A 38 1.29 6.34 -2.65
CA VAL A 38 0.76 5.19 -3.37
C VAL A 38 1.91 4.23 -3.71
N PHE A 39 1.88 3.06 -3.08
CA PHE A 39 2.83 1.98 -3.34
C PHE A 39 2.29 1.01 -4.40
N VAL A 40 0.99 0.71 -4.33
CA VAL A 40 0.29 -0.14 -5.31
C VAL A 40 -1.06 0.48 -5.64
N GLN A 41 -1.43 0.49 -6.93
CA GLN A 41 -2.72 0.98 -7.43
C GLN A 41 -3.08 0.29 -8.76
N GLY A 42 -4.27 0.59 -9.30
CA GLY A 42 -4.72 0.11 -10.62
C GLY A 42 -5.62 -1.12 -10.55
N PHE A 43 -6.03 -1.54 -9.35
CA PHE A 43 -6.91 -2.66 -9.15
C PHE A 43 -8.36 -2.20 -9.08
N ASN A 44 -9.19 -2.67 -10.02
CA ASN A 44 -10.65 -2.49 -10.01
C ASN A 44 -11.36 -3.41 -9.00
N SER A 45 -10.66 -3.78 -7.93
CA SER A 45 -11.04 -4.76 -6.91
C SER A 45 -10.52 -4.32 -5.55
N SER A 46 -11.07 -4.85 -4.47
CA SER A 46 -10.61 -4.53 -3.11
C SER A 46 -9.36 -5.34 -2.77
N ILE A 47 -8.40 -4.72 -2.09
CA ILE A 47 -7.39 -5.49 -1.34
C ILE A 47 -8.09 -6.04 -0.09
N ILE A 48 -8.07 -7.36 0.09
CA ILE A 48 -8.76 -8.01 1.23
C ILE A 48 -7.80 -8.63 2.24
N ASP A 49 -6.55 -8.87 1.84
CA ASP A 49 -5.51 -9.41 2.72
C ASP A 49 -4.11 -9.07 2.17
N MET A 50 -3.12 -9.04 3.06
CA MET A 50 -1.71 -8.80 2.75
C MET A 50 -0.81 -9.55 3.74
N ASP A 51 0.23 -10.20 3.24
CA ASP A 51 1.21 -10.87 4.08
C ASP A 51 2.62 -10.84 3.47
N ILE A 52 3.63 -10.93 4.33
CA ILE A 52 5.02 -11.15 3.92
C ILE A 52 5.29 -12.66 4.03
N ALA A 53 5.42 -13.33 2.90
CA ALA A 53 5.69 -14.76 2.88
C ALA A 53 7.14 -15.07 3.30
N SER A 54 7.45 -16.36 3.45
CA SER A 54 8.78 -16.83 3.86
C SER A 54 9.90 -16.49 2.86
N ASP A 55 9.56 -16.12 1.63
CA ASP A 55 10.49 -15.64 0.60
C ASP A 55 10.82 -14.13 0.73
N GLY A 56 10.19 -13.43 1.68
CA GLY A 56 10.42 -12.02 1.96
C GLY A 56 9.69 -11.05 1.02
N TYR A 57 8.84 -11.55 0.11
CA TYR A 57 8.03 -10.68 -0.75
C TYR A 57 6.68 -10.37 -0.12
N LEU A 58 6.16 -9.18 -0.43
CA LEU A 58 4.77 -8.83 -0.12
C LEU A 58 3.83 -9.51 -1.11
N TYR A 59 2.89 -10.28 -0.57
CA TYR A 59 1.76 -10.81 -1.30
C TYR A 59 0.49 -10.09 -0.86
N PHE A 60 -0.43 -9.90 -1.79
CA PHE A 60 -1.75 -9.35 -1.47
C PHE A 60 -2.84 -10.02 -2.30
N THR A 61 -4.02 -10.12 -1.71
CA THR A 61 -5.19 -10.73 -2.34
C THR A 61 -6.18 -9.65 -2.73
N THR A 62 -6.68 -9.73 -3.97
CA THR A 62 -7.82 -8.93 -4.42
C THR A 62 -9.09 -9.76 -4.45
N TYR A 63 -10.24 -9.12 -4.22
CA TYR A 63 -11.54 -9.75 -4.40
C TYR A 63 -12.59 -8.78 -4.95
N TYR A 64 -13.36 -9.23 -5.94
CA TYR A 64 -14.55 -8.53 -6.44
C TYR A 64 -15.55 -9.49 -7.07
N ARG A 65 -16.80 -9.53 -6.58
CA ARG A 65 -17.92 -10.29 -7.17
C ARG A 65 -17.56 -11.72 -7.64
N HIS A 66 -16.88 -12.51 -6.82
CA HIS A 66 -16.44 -13.89 -7.11
C HIS A 66 -15.13 -14.04 -7.90
N ASP A 67 -14.46 -12.95 -8.26
CA ASP A 67 -13.09 -13.00 -8.80
C ASP A 67 -12.10 -12.70 -7.66
N ALA A 68 -11.15 -13.62 -7.46
CA ALA A 68 -10.08 -13.50 -6.49
C ALA A 68 -8.74 -13.71 -7.17
N SER A 69 -7.78 -12.84 -6.89
CA SER A 69 -6.43 -12.94 -7.43
C SER A 69 -5.40 -12.69 -6.34
N ILE A 70 -4.29 -13.42 -6.39
CA ILE A 70 -3.13 -13.21 -5.52
C ILE A 70 -2.02 -12.59 -6.36
N TYR A 71 -1.47 -11.49 -5.87
CA TYR A 71 -0.35 -10.79 -6.49
C TYR A 71 0.86 -10.84 -5.58
N ARG A 72 2.05 -10.78 -6.21
CA ARG A 72 3.34 -10.66 -5.53
C ARG A 72 4.03 -9.38 -5.97
N VAL A 73 4.47 -8.58 -5.02
CA VAL A 73 5.29 -7.39 -5.29
C VAL A 73 6.75 -7.82 -5.36
N VAL A 74 7.38 -7.64 -6.52
CA VAL A 74 8.79 -7.97 -6.75
C VAL A 74 9.62 -6.70 -6.94
N PRO A 75 10.83 -6.62 -6.36
CA PRO A 75 11.77 -5.53 -6.62
C PRO A 75 12.08 -5.44 -8.11
N LYS A 76 12.23 -4.21 -8.60
CA LYS A 76 12.70 -3.98 -9.95
C LYS A 76 14.10 -4.55 -10.12
N GLY A 77 14.27 -5.48 -11.05
CA GLY A 77 15.55 -6.17 -11.28
C GLY A 77 15.76 -7.41 -10.42
N ALA A 78 14.73 -7.90 -9.72
CA ALA A 78 14.72 -9.29 -9.28
C ALA A 78 14.91 -10.22 -10.50
N PRO A 79 15.69 -11.32 -10.36
CA PRO A 79 16.02 -12.23 -11.45
C PRO A 79 14.79 -12.90 -12.08
#